data_AF-A0A060ZDP1-F1
#
_entry.id   AF-A0A060ZDP1-F1
#
_cell.length_a   1.000
_cell.length_b   1.000
_cell.length_c   1.000
_cell.angle_alpha   90.00
_cell.angle_beta   90.00
_cell.angle_gamma   90.00
#
_symmetry.space_group_name_H-M   'P 1'
#
loop_
_entity.id
_entity.type
_entity.pdbx_description
1 polymer ?
#
loop_
_entity_poly.entity_id
_entity_poly.type
_entity_poly.pdbx_seq_one_letter_code
_entity_poly.pdbx_strand_id
1 'polypeptide(L)'
;MAKEVYFNRCFLSMFIVQGARCGEGLRFRNVSCFVSDGSGQGEGSLVDDELCGNLEPSVDGDKQITLEEPCTSPCPGDCYLTDWTVWSPCQLSCVSGDDLGFGSVQVRSRAVLAQEPENLLQCPEQEWEARPCTG
;
A
#
# COMPACT_ATOMS: atom_id res chain seq x y z
N MET A 1 29.16 -3.63 -16.56
CA MET A 1 28.35 -2.42 -16.27
C MET A 1 26.91 -2.85 -16.12
N ALA A 2 26.18 -2.27 -15.18
CA ALA A 2 24.78 -2.57 -14.90
C ALA A 2 24.01 -1.27 -14.67
N LYS A 3 22.72 -1.25 -15.06
CA LYS A 3 21.79 -0.18 -14.71
C LYS A 3 20.87 -0.71 -13.62
N GLU A 4 20.87 -0.03 -12.48
CA GLU A 4 19.94 -0.31 -11.39
C GLU A 4 18.87 0.77 -11.37
N VAL A 5 17.64 0.36 -11.07
CA VAL A 5 16.48 1.24 -11.08
C VAL A 5 15.93 1.31 -9.67
N TYR A 6 15.91 2.51 -9.12
CA TYR A 6 15.45 2.77 -7.76
C TYR A 6 14.21 3.65 -7.76
N PHE A 7 13.32 3.40 -6.81
CA PHE A 7 12.13 4.20 -6.60
C PHE A 7 12.46 5.52 -5.90
N ASN A 8 12.12 6.65 -6.52
CA ASN A 8 12.11 7.92 -5.80
C ASN A 8 10.85 8.05 -4.94
N ARG A 9 10.88 9.02 -4.01
CA ARG A 9 9.70 9.44 -3.24
C ARG A 9 8.60 10.00 -4.18
N CYS A 10 7.37 9.93 -3.71
CA CYS A 10 6.20 10.47 -4.41
C CYS A 10 6.29 11.99 -4.56
N PHE A 11 6.24 12.50 -5.79
CA PHE A 11 6.11 13.92 -6.08
C PHE A 11 4.64 14.28 -6.19
N LEU A 12 4.14 15.06 -5.24
CA LEU A 12 2.75 15.49 -5.22
C LEU A 12 2.49 16.57 -6.26
N SER A 13 1.35 16.48 -6.95
CA SER A 13 0.95 17.50 -7.91
C SER A 13 0.75 18.85 -7.22
N MET A 14 1.20 19.94 -7.84
CA MET A 14 1.27 21.30 -7.27
C MET A 14 -0.10 21.97 -6.98
N PHE A 15 -1.21 21.23 -7.13
CA PHE A 15 -2.59 21.73 -7.01
C PHE A 15 -3.27 21.38 -5.67
N ILE A 16 -2.51 21.22 -4.59
CA ILE A 16 -3.11 20.91 -3.28
C ILE A 16 -3.39 22.21 -2.54
N VAL A 17 -4.69 22.44 -2.36
CA VAL A 17 -5.31 23.50 -1.58
C VAL A 17 -4.64 23.60 -0.20
N GLN A 18 -4.24 24.81 0.19
CA GLN A 18 -3.84 25.16 1.56
C GLN A 18 -2.64 24.40 2.18
N GLY A 19 -1.51 24.33 1.47
CA GLY A 19 -0.21 24.11 2.13
C GLY A 19 0.04 22.71 2.71
N ALA A 20 -0.80 21.72 2.41
CA ALA A 20 -0.60 20.33 2.81
C ALA A 20 0.19 19.55 1.72
N ARG A 21 1.29 18.90 2.11
CA ARG A 21 2.11 18.03 1.25
C ARG A 21 1.60 16.59 1.29
N CYS A 22 0.34 16.37 0.94
CA CYS A 22 -0.27 15.05 0.92
C CYS A 22 -1.38 14.96 -0.13
N GLY A 23 -1.67 13.78 -0.67
CA GLY A 23 -2.65 13.56 -1.74
C GLY A 23 -2.09 12.72 -2.89
N GLU A 24 -2.74 12.80 -4.05
CA GLU A 24 -2.29 12.12 -5.27
C GLU A 24 -1.07 12.82 -5.91
N GLY A 25 -0.18 12.00 -6.47
CA GLY A 25 1.04 12.45 -7.11
C GLY A 25 1.58 11.43 -8.10
N LEU A 26 2.76 11.72 -8.62
CA LEU A 26 3.52 10.85 -9.51
C LEU A 26 4.86 10.52 -8.86
N ARG A 27 5.27 9.25 -8.91
CA ARG A 27 6.64 8.86 -8.57
C ARG A 27 7.38 8.46 -9.84
N PHE A 28 8.63 8.91 -9.92
CA PHE A 28 9.52 8.63 -11.03
C PHE A 28 10.60 7.65 -10.58
N ARG A 29 10.97 6.67 -11.42
CA ARG A 29 12.08 5.76 -11.13
C ARG A 29 13.40 6.39 -11.59
N ASN A 30 14.37 6.50 -10.69
CA ASN A 30 15.72 6.93 -11.07
C ASN A 30 16.49 5.74 -11.63
N VAL A 31 17.25 5.96 -12.69
CA VAL A 31 18.12 4.95 -13.28
C VAL A 31 19.54 5.38 -12.98
N SER A 32 20.30 4.51 -12.32
CA SER A 32 21.70 4.79 -11.98
C SER A 32 22.59 3.71 -12.55
N CYS A 33 23.72 4.14 -13.10
CA CYS A 33 24.64 3.29 -13.80
C CYS A 33 25.86 2.99 -12.95
N PHE A 34 26.19 1.71 -12.81
CA PHE A 34 27.30 1.27 -11.98
C PHE A 34 28.23 0.31 -12.74
N VAL A 35 29.51 0.38 -12.40
CA VAL A 35 30.48 -0.64 -12.79
C VAL A 35 30.46 -1.75 -11.73
N SER A 36 29.97 -2.92 -12.14
CA SER A 36 30.25 -4.18 -11.44
C SER A 36 31.48 -4.81 -12.08
N ASP A 37 32.51 -5.05 -11.27
CA ASP A 37 33.77 -5.68 -11.64
C ASP A 37 33.71 -7.22 -11.60
N GLY A 38 32.54 -7.80 -11.31
CA GLY A 38 32.33 -9.25 -11.24
C GLY A 38 32.88 -9.92 -9.97
N SER A 39 33.37 -9.14 -8.99
CA SER A 39 33.95 -9.67 -7.75
C SER A 39 32.93 -10.14 -6.70
N GLY A 40 31.63 -9.91 -6.91
CA GLY A 40 30.56 -10.33 -6.00
C GLY A 40 30.60 -9.70 -4.60
N GLN A 41 31.55 -8.80 -4.32
CA GLN A 41 31.76 -8.19 -3.00
C GLN A 41 32.01 -6.67 -3.04
N GLY A 42 31.88 -6.01 -4.20
CA GLY A 42 32.04 -4.57 -4.35
C GLY A 42 30.71 -3.83 -4.38
N GLU A 43 30.58 -2.79 -3.55
CA GLU A 43 29.64 -1.69 -3.75
C GLU A 43 29.96 -1.07 -5.12
N GLY A 44 29.05 -1.22 -6.10
CA GLY A 44 29.28 -0.75 -7.46
C GLY A 44 29.63 0.74 -7.47
N SER A 45 30.56 1.15 -8.31
CA SER A 45 30.90 2.57 -8.46
C SER A 45 30.01 3.22 -9.52
N LEU A 46 29.38 4.34 -9.15
CA LEU A 46 28.57 5.16 -10.07
C LEU A 46 29.43 5.63 -11.24
N VAL A 47 28.92 5.50 -12.45
CA VAL A 47 29.56 5.97 -13.67
C VAL A 47 28.61 6.81 -14.51
N ASP A 48 29.19 7.59 -15.41
CA ASP A 48 28.43 8.42 -16.35
C ASP A 48 27.54 7.55 -17.26
N ASP A 49 26.33 8.03 -17.53
CA ASP A 49 25.33 7.34 -18.34
C ASP A 49 25.82 7.06 -19.78
N GLU A 50 26.75 7.85 -20.32
CA GLU A 50 27.32 7.64 -21.65
C GLU A 50 28.01 6.27 -21.76
N LEU A 51 28.63 5.80 -20.68
CA LEU A 51 29.33 4.51 -20.63
C LEU A 51 28.35 3.32 -20.70
N CYS A 52 27.08 3.53 -20.36
CA CYS A 52 26.04 2.51 -20.38
C CYS A 52 24.82 2.87 -21.24
N GLY A 53 24.96 3.83 -22.17
CA GLY A 53 23.89 4.25 -23.07
C GLY A 53 23.23 3.10 -23.85
N ASN A 54 23.97 2.02 -24.11
CA ASN A 54 23.50 0.84 -24.84
C ASN A 54 22.86 -0.26 -23.96
N LEU A 55 22.85 -0.09 -22.63
CA LEU A 55 22.23 -1.05 -21.71
C LEU A 55 20.77 -0.67 -21.46
N GLU A 56 19.85 -1.62 -21.69
CA GLU A 56 18.46 -1.47 -21.28
C GLU A 56 18.39 -1.53 -19.75
N PRO A 57 17.70 -0.57 -19.10
CA PRO A 57 17.50 -0.62 -17.65
C PRO A 57 16.56 -1.77 -17.29
N SER A 58 16.90 -2.50 -16.23
CA SER A 58 16.15 -3.67 -15.78
C SER A 58 15.98 -3.68 -14.27
N VAL A 59 14.81 -4.12 -13.81
CA VAL A 59 14.53 -4.39 -12.39
C VAL A 59 14.36 -5.90 -12.26
N ASP A 60 15.19 -6.58 -11.47
CA ASP A 60 15.07 -8.02 -11.20
C ASP A 60 15.02 -8.90 -12.48
N GLY A 61 15.67 -8.46 -13.57
CA GLY A 61 15.68 -9.16 -14.86
C GLY A 61 14.55 -8.76 -15.82
N ASP A 62 13.58 -7.96 -15.38
CA ASP A 62 12.52 -7.44 -16.24
C ASP A 62 13.01 -6.25 -17.05
N LYS A 63 12.86 -6.32 -18.38
CA LYS A 63 13.25 -5.26 -19.33
C LYS A 63 12.16 -4.22 -19.55
N GLN A 64 10.92 -4.52 -19.17
CA GLN A 64 9.79 -3.61 -19.30
C GLN A 64 9.62 -2.83 -17.99
N ILE A 65 10.42 -1.78 -17.83
CA ILE A 65 10.33 -0.93 -16.65
C ILE A 65 9.38 0.26 -16.88
N THR A 66 8.44 0.45 -15.97
CA THR A 66 7.59 1.65 -15.95
C THR A 66 8.31 2.76 -15.18
N LEU A 67 8.73 3.82 -15.87
CA LEU A 67 9.51 4.92 -15.26
C LEU A 67 8.67 5.91 -14.46
N GLU A 68 7.36 5.96 -14.69
CA GLU A 68 6.41 6.85 -14.02
C GLU A 68 5.20 6.05 -13.56
N GLU A 69 4.78 6.25 -12.32
CA GLU A 69 3.55 5.64 -11.83
C GLU A 69 2.82 6.52 -10.81
N PRO A 70 1.48 6.40 -10.74
CA PRO A 70 0.70 7.13 -9.75
C PRO A 70 1.07 6.69 -8.33
N CYS A 71 1.08 7.65 -7.41
CA CYS A 71 1.30 7.39 -5.99
C CYS A 71 0.38 8.30 -5.15
N THR A 72 0.11 7.87 -3.92
CA THR A 72 -0.68 8.64 -2.96
C THR A 72 0.14 8.82 -1.70
N SER A 73 0.29 10.06 -1.24
CA SER A 73 0.83 10.36 0.08
C SER A 73 -0.32 10.60 1.04
N PRO A 74 -0.41 9.88 2.16
CA PRO A 74 -1.50 10.07 3.12
C PRO A 74 -1.49 11.49 3.71
N CYS A 75 -2.67 12.10 3.86
CA CYS A 75 -2.80 13.39 4.53
C CYS A 75 -2.88 13.26 6.05
N PRO A 76 -2.31 14.21 6.81
CA PRO A 76 -2.58 14.30 8.23
C PRO A 76 -4.08 14.48 8.44
N GLY A 77 -4.70 13.54 9.18
CA GLY A 77 -6.15 13.46 9.36
C GLY A 77 -6.87 12.49 8.44
N ASP A 78 -6.21 11.89 7.43
CA ASP A 78 -6.82 10.83 6.64
C ASP A 78 -6.88 9.53 7.46
N CYS A 79 -8.11 9.04 7.65
CA CYS A 79 -8.39 7.77 8.28
C CYS A 79 -8.62 6.71 7.20
N TYR A 80 -7.87 5.63 7.24
CA TYR A 80 -8.02 4.53 6.30
C TYR A 80 -8.85 3.42 6.92
N LEU A 81 -9.87 2.96 6.20
CA LEU A 81 -10.59 1.75 6.58
C LEU A 81 -9.87 0.55 5.98
N THR A 82 -9.66 -0.49 6.79
CA THR A 82 -9.19 -1.77 6.25
C THR A 82 -10.25 -2.37 5.34
N ASP A 83 -9.83 -3.32 4.52
CA ASP A 83 -10.78 -4.23 3.90
C ASP A 83 -11.63 -4.94 4.96
N TRP A 84 -12.84 -5.32 4.54
CA TRP A 84 -13.72 -6.16 5.35
C TRP A 84 -13.06 -7.51 5.63
N THR A 85 -13.18 -7.99 6.86
CA THR A 85 -12.88 -9.39 7.15
C THR A 85 -13.79 -10.30 6.35
N VAL A 86 -13.33 -11.53 6.13
CA VAL A 86 -14.22 -12.61 5.68
C VAL A 86 -15.36 -12.73 6.69
N TRP A 87 -16.55 -13.08 6.19
CA TRP A 87 -17.69 -13.39 7.05
C TRP A 87 -17.35 -14.53 8.00
N SER A 88 -17.72 -14.39 9.26
CA SER A 88 -17.63 -15.47 10.23
C SER A 88 -18.45 -16.67 9.77
N PRO A 89 -18.12 -17.89 10.24
CA PRO A 89 -19.05 -19.00 10.17
C PRO A 89 -20.40 -18.62 10.80
N CYS A 90 -21.48 -19.28 10.36
CA CYS A 90 -22.81 -19.09 10.95
C CYS A 90 -22.79 -19.53 12.43
N GLN A 91 -23.15 -18.61 13.30
CA GLN A 91 -23.23 -18.84 14.74
C GLN A 91 -24.69 -18.87 15.18
N LEU A 92 -25.04 -19.85 16.01
CA LEU A 92 -26.36 -19.98 16.63
C LEU A 92 -26.28 -19.54 18.10
N SER A 93 -27.24 -18.73 18.53
CA SER A 93 -27.33 -18.31 19.93
C SER A 93 -28.24 -19.27 20.70
N CYS A 94 -27.64 -20.04 21.62
CA CYS A 94 -28.38 -20.97 22.48
C CYS A 94 -28.36 -20.49 23.93
N VAL A 95 -29.47 -20.64 24.65
CA VAL A 95 -29.53 -20.40 26.10
C VAL A 95 -29.94 -21.70 26.76
N SER A 96 -29.15 -22.18 27.72
CA SER A 96 -29.37 -23.46 28.41
C SER A 96 -29.44 -24.68 27.47
N GLY A 97 -28.84 -24.59 26.27
CA GLY A 97 -28.86 -25.66 25.27
C GLY A 97 -30.02 -25.59 24.27
N ASP A 98 -30.99 -24.70 24.49
CA ASP A 98 -32.11 -24.49 23.59
C ASP A 98 -31.83 -23.36 22.60
N ASP A 99 -32.20 -23.57 21.34
CA ASP A 99 -32.19 -22.53 20.30
C ASP A 99 -33.25 -21.47 20.61
N LEU A 100 -32.82 -20.20 20.59
CA LEU A 100 -33.71 -19.07 20.82
C LEU A 100 -34.64 -18.77 19.62
N GLY A 101 -34.48 -19.46 18.49
CA GLY A 101 -35.35 -19.33 17.32
C GLY A 101 -35.10 -18.05 16.51
N PHE A 102 -34.03 -17.31 16.81
CA PHE A 102 -33.61 -16.13 16.04
C PHE A 102 -32.85 -16.50 14.75
N GLY A 103 -32.59 -17.79 14.52
CA GLY A 103 -31.78 -18.27 13.41
C GLY A 103 -30.29 -18.03 13.63
N SER A 104 -29.47 -18.55 12.72
CA SER A 104 -28.02 -18.34 12.77
C SER A 104 -27.62 -17.05 12.07
N VAL A 105 -26.58 -16.40 12.60
CA VAL A 105 -26.07 -15.10 12.13
C VAL A 105 -24.58 -15.24 11.80
N GLN A 106 -24.14 -14.52 10.77
CA GLN A 106 -22.73 -14.33 10.46
C GLN A 106 -22.37 -12.85 10.58
N VAL A 107 -21.14 -12.59 11.02
CA VAL A 107 -20.63 -11.24 11.32
C VAL A 107 -19.35 -11.00 10.54
N ARG A 108 -19.12 -9.76 10.12
CA ARG A 108 -17.81 -9.28 9.63
C ARG A 108 -17.49 -7.93 10.23
N SER A 109 -16.22 -7.56 10.22
CA SER A 109 -15.75 -6.27 10.73
C SER A 109 -14.70 -5.65 9.82
N ARG A 110 -14.48 -4.35 9.95
CA ARG A 110 -13.34 -3.65 9.36
C ARG A 110 -12.80 -2.63 10.36
N ALA A 111 -11.48 -2.50 10.44
CA ALA A 111 -10.83 -1.61 11.38
C ALA A 111 -10.55 -0.24 10.75
N VAL A 112 -10.40 0.78 11.60
CA VAL A 112 -9.98 2.11 11.17
C VAL A 112 -8.52 2.31 11.59
N LEU A 113 -7.69 2.66 10.62
CA LEU A 113 -6.27 2.91 10.78
C LEU A 113 -6.05 4.42 10.68
N ALA A 114 -5.73 5.04 11.81
CA ALA A 114 -5.26 6.42 11.85
C ALA A 114 -3.75 6.46 11.66
N GLN A 115 -3.25 7.38 10.84
CA GLN A 115 -1.82 7.55 10.63
C GLN A 115 -1.11 8.08 11.89
N GLU A 116 -1.80 8.91 12.67
CA GLU A 116 -1.28 9.45 13.93
C GLU A 116 -2.28 9.18 15.05
N PRO A 117 -1.81 8.82 16.25
CA PRO A 117 -2.69 8.49 17.37
C PRO A 117 -3.58 9.66 17.82
N GLU A 118 -3.14 10.90 17.58
CA GLU A 118 -3.91 12.12 17.88
C GLU A 118 -5.12 12.28 16.95
N ASN A 119 -5.07 11.69 15.75
CA ASN A 119 -6.15 11.74 14.75
C ASN A 119 -7.18 10.61 14.92
N LEU A 120 -6.93 9.62 15.79
CA LEU A 120 -7.88 8.52 16.07
C LEU A 120 -9.26 9.02 16.48
N LEU A 121 -9.32 10.14 17.20
CA LEU A 121 -10.58 10.74 17.65
C LEU A 121 -11.36 11.46 16.53
N GLN A 122 -10.72 11.75 15.40
CA GLN A 122 -11.36 12.32 14.21
C GLN A 122 -11.80 11.25 13.21
N CYS A 123 -11.36 10.01 13.43
CA CYS A 123 -11.71 8.88 12.58
C CYS A 123 -13.08 8.31 12.94
N PRO A 124 -13.79 7.70 11.96
CA PRO A 124 -14.96 6.89 12.27
C PRO A 124 -14.56 5.74 13.21
N GLU A 125 -15.51 5.27 14.02
CA GLU A 125 -15.31 4.09 14.85
C GLU A 125 -15.23 2.81 14.01
N GLN A 126 -14.70 1.74 14.60
CA GLN A 126 -14.66 0.42 13.97
C GLN A 126 -16.07 -0.02 13.57
N GLU A 127 -16.22 -0.46 12.31
CA GLU A 127 -17.49 -0.89 11.78
C GLU A 127 -17.64 -2.42 11.80
N TRP A 128 -18.87 -2.87 12.03
CA TRP A 128 -19.25 -4.27 11.96
C TRP A 128 -20.62 -4.41 11.30
N GLU A 129 -20.81 -5.55 10.63
CA GLU A 129 -22.06 -5.91 10.00
C GLU A 129 -22.47 -7.32 10.41
N ALA A 130 -23.77 -7.53 10.60
CA ALA A 130 -24.36 -8.83 10.87
C ALA A 130 -25.45 -9.13 9.85
N ARG A 131 -25.50 -10.38 9.37
CA ARG A 131 -26.58 -10.85 8.49
C ARG A 131 -27.04 -12.25 8.87
N PRO A 132 -28.34 -12.57 8.69
CA PRO A 132 -28.81 -13.93 8.89
C PRO A 132 -28.18 -14.87 7.86
N CYS A 133 -28.01 -16.13 8.24
CA CYS A 133 -27.61 -17.16 7.30
C CYS A 133 -28.82 -17.69 6.54
N THR A 134 -28.70 -17.77 5.21
CA THR A 134 -29.64 -18.52 4.37
C THR A 134 -29.20 -19.97 4.35
N GLY A 135 -29.90 -20.81 5.12
CA GLY A 135 -29.77 -22.27 5.09
C GLY A 135 -30.62 -22.90 4.00
#